data_AF-A0A4Y5ZQ67-F1
#
_entry.id   AF-A0A4Y5ZQ67-F1
#
_cell.length_a   1.000
_cell.length_b   1.000
_cell.length_c   1.000
_cell.angle_alpha   90.00
_cell.angle_beta   90.00
_cell.angle_gamma   90.00
#
_symmetry.space_group_name_H-M   'P 1'
#
loop_
_entity.id
_entity.type
_entity.pdbx_description
1 polymer ?
#
loop_
_entity_poly.entity_id
_entity_poly.type
_entity_poly.pdbx_seq_one_letter_code
_entity_poly.pdbx_strand_id
1 'polypeptide(L)'
;MSSQSSGGASVVTLQFQLALSLDVAEQEVQAAINAATNLLPSDLPNPPVYSKVNPADPPIMTLAVTSSAMPMTQVEDMVETRVAQKISQVTGVGLVTLAGDNARGAR
;
A
#
# COMPACT_ATOMS: atom_id res chain seq x y z
N MET A 1 4.75 4.24 -10.32
CA MET A 1 3.62 4.75 -9.52
C MET A 1 2.46 3.81 -9.70
N SER A 2 1.80 3.41 -8.61
CA SER A 2 0.53 2.68 -8.63
C SER A 2 -0.46 3.37 -7.69
N SER A 3 -1.76 3.26 -7.99
CA SER A 3 -2.83 3.89 -7.21
C SER A 3 -3.95 2.89 -7.00
N GLN A 4 -4.49 2.87 -5.79
CA GLN A 4 -5.66 2.07 -5.42
C GLN A 4 -6.62 2.95 -4.64
N SER A 5 -7.87 3.00 -5.09
CA SER A 5 -8.93 3.78 -4.48
C SER A 5 -10.06 2.88 -3.99
N SER A 6 -10.57 3.18 -2.81
CA SER A 6 -11.69 2.51 -2.17
C SER A 6 -12.58 3.53 -1.47
N GLY A 7 -13.81 3.16 -1.10
CA GLY A 7 -14.73 4.07 -0.43
C GLY A 7 -14.11 4.65 0.84
N GLY A 8 -13.81 5.96 0.84
CA GLY A 8 -13.24 6.69 1.98
C GLY A 8 -11.71 6.67 2.08
N ALA A 9 -10.99 5.96 1.20
CA ALA A 9 -9.52 5.94 1.24
C ALA A 9 -8.90 5.74 -0.15
N SER A 10 -7.89 6.54 -0.46
CA SER A 10 -7.03 6.38 -1.63
C SER A 10 -5.58 6.18 -1.17
N VAL A 11 -4.93 5.16 -1.73
CA VAL A 11 -3.53 4.81 -1.44
C VAL A 11 -2.74 4.94 -2.74
N VAL A 12 -1.66 5.74 -2.69
CA VAL A 12 -0.77 5.98 -3.83
C VAL A 12 0.63 5.48 -3.46
N THR A 13 1.17 4.54 -4.23
CA THR A 13 2.52 4.02 -4.04
C THR A 13 3.47 4.66 -5.05
N LEU A 14 4.47 5.36 -4.53
CA LEU A 14 5.53 6.01 -5.31
C LEU A 14 6.79 5.16 -5.24
N GLN A 15 7.38 4.90 -6.41
CA GLN A 15 8.65 4.21 -6.52
C GLN A 15 9.65 5.18 -7.15
N PHE A 16 10.75 5.44 -6.46
CA PHE A 16 11.80 6.33 -6.90
C PHE A 16 13.00 5.52 -7.42
N GLN A 17 13.81 6.16 -8.26
CA GLN A 17 15.07 5.58 -8.70
C GLN A 17 16.10 5.63 -7.57
N LEU A 18 16.98 4.63 -7.50
CA LEU A 18 17.98 4.50 -6.42
C LEU A 18 18.97 5.68 -6.32
N ALA A 19 19.13 6.43 -7.41
CA ALA A 19 20.00 7.61 -7.47
C ALA A 19 19.41 8.85 -6.76
N LEU A 20 18.10 8.84 -6.48
CA LEU A 20 17.46 9.88 -5.70
C LEU A 20 17.50 9.50 -4.22
N SER A 21 18.01 10.40 -3.38
CA SER A 21 17.90 10.20 -1.93
C SER A 21 16.42 10.22 -1.52
N LEU A 22 15.94 9.13 -0.91
CA LEU A 22 15.46 9.24 0.48
C LEU A 22 14.73 10.54 0.83
N ASP A 23 15.54 11.41 1.44
CA ASP A 23 15.14 12.67 2.05
C ASP A 23 14.68 13.71 1.02
N VAL A 24 15.23 13.69 -0.19
CA VAL A 24 14.83 14.60 -1.27
C VAL A 24 13.44 14.21 -1.79
N ALA A 25 13.23 12.91 -2.00
CA ALA A 25 11.93 12.39 -2.42
C ALA A 25 10.83 12.74 -1.42
N GLU A 26 11.12 12.69 -0.12
CA GLU A 26 10.17 13.09 0.92
C GLU A 26 9.81 14.56 0.89
N GLN A 27 10.79 15.44 0.70
CA GLN A 27 10.53 16.87 0.56
C GLN A 27 9.64 17.14 -0.65
N GLU A 28 9.91 16.46 -1.78
CA GLU A 28 9.09 16.57 -2.99
C GLU A 28 7.67 16.04 -2.77
N VAL A 29 7.50 14.92 -2.06
CA VAL A 29 6.19 14.36 -1.72
C VAL A 29 5.40 15.30 -0.81
N GLN A 30 6.03 15.86 0.22
CA GLN A 30 5.38 16.82 1.11
C GLN A 30 4.98 18.10 0.36
N ALA A 31 5.84 18.61 -0.51
CA ALA A 31 5.54 19.78 -1.35
C ALA A 31 4.37 19.49 -2.29
N ALA A 32 4.32 18.30 -2.89
CA ALA A 32 3.22 17.87 -3.74
C ALA A 32 1.90 17.72 -2.98
N ILE A 33 1.91 17.16 -1.76
CA ILE A 33 0.73 17.10 -0.88
C ILE A 33 0.23 18.51 -0.56
N ASN A 34 1.13 19.42 -0.19
CA ASN A 34 0.78 20.81 0.12
C ASN A 34 0.16 21.53 -1.09
N ALA A 35 0.73 21.33 -2.29
CA ALA A 35 0.20 21.91 -3.53
C ALA A 35 -1.16 21.32 -3.92
N ALA A 36 -1.36 20.03 -3.70
CA ALA A 36 -2.61 19.33 -4.00
C ALA A 36 -3.71 19.58 -2.96
N THR A 37 -3.39 20.13 -1.78
CA THR A 37 -4.35 20.29 -0.67
C THR A 37 -5.62 21.05 -1.08
N ASN A 38 -5.50 22.07 -1.94
CA ASN A 38 -6.64 22.84 -2.44
C ASN A 38 -7.51 22.10 -3.47
N LEU A 39 -7.03 20.97 -3.99
CA LEU A 39 -7.74 20.09 -4.92
C LEU A 39 -8.41 18.90 -4.21
N LEU A 40 -8.18 18.77 -2.91
CA LEU A 40 -8.75 17.69 -2.11
C LEU A 40 -10.15 18.06 -1.61
N PRO A 41 -11.05 17.06 -1.47
CA PRO A 41 -12.34 17.27 -0.82
C PRO A 41 -12.17 17.80 0.61
N SER A 42 -13.00 18.77 1.00
CA SER A 42 -12.97 19.37 2.34
C SER A 42 -13.55 18.47 3.44
N ASP A 43 -14.19 17.37 3.06
CA ASP A 43 -14.80 16.36 3.94
C ASP A 43 -13.87 15.16 4.21
N LEU A 44 -12.58 15.28 3.90
CA LEU A 44 -11.61 14.26 4.24
C LEU A 44 -11.52 14.08 5.77
N PRO A 45 -11.75 12.87 6.31
CA PRO A 45 -11.73 12.64 7.76
C PRO A 45 -10.34 12.85 8.37
N ASN A 46 -9.28 12.66 7.59
CA ASN A 46 -7.90 12.96 7.96
C ASN A 46 -7.15 13.53 6.75
N PRO A 47 -6.18 14.45 6.95
CA PRO A 47 -5.32 14.91 5.87
C PRO A 47 -4.47 13.76 5.29
N PRO A 48 -4.01 13.85 4.03
CA PRO A 48 -3.10 12.85 3.47
C PRO A 48 -1.84 12.71 4.31
N VAL A 49 -1.42 11.47 4.52
CA VAL A 49 -0.15 11.13 5.19
C VAL A 49 0.74 10.38 4.21
N TYR A 50 2.05 10.50 4.39
CA TYR A 50 3.03 9.68 3.68
C TYR A 50 3.79 8.80 4.68
N SER A 51 4.35 7.69 4.21
CA SER A 51 5.18 6.81 5.01
C SER A 51 6.36 6.34 4.18
N LYS A 52 7.53 6.37 4.81
CA LYS A 52 8.75 5.80 4.23
C LYS A 52 8.68 4.29 4.39
N VAL A 53 8.84 3.57 3.30
CA VAL A 53 8.91 2.11 3.33
C VAL A 53 10.13 1.68 2.55
N ASN A 54 10.98 0.89 3.20
CA ASN A 54 12.04 0.18 2.54
C ASN A 54 11.62 -1.30 2.44
N PRO A 55 11.42 -1.85 1.24
CA PRO A 55 11.07 -3.26 1.06
C PRO A 55 12.09 -4.25 1.65
N ALA A 56 13.32 -3.80 1.94
CA ALA A 56 14.34 -4.59 2.61
C ALA A 56 14.18 -4.65 4.14
N ASP A 57 13.31 -3.82 4.73
CA ASP A 57 13.04 -3.85 6.16
C ASP A 57 12.27 -5.12 6.54
N PRO A 58 12.61 -5.77 7.67
CA PRO A 58 11.92 -6.98 8.10
C PRO A 58 10.45 -6.69 8.45
N PRO A 59 9.53 -7.63 8.21
CA PRO A 59 8.13 -7.45 8.55
C PRO A 59 7.94 -7.37 10.07
N ILE A 60 7.10 -6.44 10.52
CA ILE A 60 6.71 -6.32 11.93
C ILE A 60 5.65 -7.36 12.34
N MET A 61 4.95 -7.95 11.38
CA MET A 61 3.92 -8.96 11.58
C MET A 61 3.81 -9.85 10.35
N THR A 62 3.63 -11.16 10.57
CA THR A 62 3.35 -12.13 9.51
C THR A 62 2.06 -12.87 9.85
N LEU A 63 1.13 -12.92 8.90
CA LEU A 63 -0.17 -13.58 9.05
C LEU A 63 -0.24 -14.77 8.09
N ALA A 64 -0.50 -15.95 8.63
CA ALA A 64 -0.80 -17.13 7.83
C ALA A 64 -2.31 -17.25 7.60
N VAL A 65 -2.72 -17.47 6.35
CA VAL A 65 -4.13 -17.66 5.99
C VAL A 65 -4.33 -19.06 5.42
N THR A 66 -5.30 -19.79 5.95
CA THR A 66 -5.62 -21.17 5.55
C THR A 66 -7.12 -21.34 5.39
N SER A 67 -7.55 -22.23 4.50
CA SER A 67 -8.96 -22.59 4.32
C SER A 67 -9.11 -24.08 4.08
N SER A 68 -10.14 -24.70 4.69
CA SER A 68 -10.56 -26.07 4.39
C SER A 68 -11.69 -26.14 3.36
N ALA A 69 -12.29 -25.01 3.02
CA ALA A 69 -13.50 -24.92 2.19
C ALA A 69 -13.26 -24.33 0.79
N MET A 70 -12.10 -23.71 0.56
CA MET A 70 -11.78 -23.01 -0.69
C MET A 70 -10.44 -23.49 -1.27
N PRO A 71 -10.31 -23.59 -2.61
CA PRO A 71 -9.02 -23.80 -3.26
C PRO A 71 -8.02 -22.69 -2.92
N MET A 72 -6.75 -23.03 -2.81
CA MET A 72 -5.69 -22.08 -2.40
C MET A 72 -5.62 -20.85 -3.31
N THR A 73 -5.85 -21.00 -4.61
CA THR A 73 -5.88 -19.88 -5.56
C THR A 73 -6.98 -18.86 -5.25
N GLN A 74 -8.16 -19.32 -4.82
CA GLN A 74 -9.25 -18.42 -4.41
C GLN A 74 -8.96 -17.76 -3.06
N VAL A 75 -8.27 -18.46 -2.16
CA VAL A 75 -7.81 -17.89 -0.89
C VAL A 75 -6.81 -16.77 -1.17
N GLU A 76 -5.85 -16.99 -2.07
CA GLU A 76 -4.85 -15.99 -2.45
C GLU A 76 -5.48 -14.76 -3.12
N ASP A 77 -6.34 -14.95 -4.13
CA ASP A 77 -7.09 -13.85 -4.76
C ASP A 77 -7.89 -13.05 -3.71
N MET A 78 -8.52 -13.73 -2.73
CA MET A 78 -9.24 -13.07 -1.63
C MET A 78 -8.30 -12.30 -0.70
N VAL A 79 -7.14 -12.86 -0.37
CA VAL A 79 -6.14 -12.19 0.48
C VAL A 79 -5.61 -10.96 -0.23
N GLU A 80 -5.25 -11.06 -1.51
CA GLU A 80 -4.71 -9.95 -2.30
C GLU A 80 -5.72 -8.81 -2.47
N THR A 81 -6.94 -9.14 -2.90
CA THR A 81 -7.93 -8.14 -3.30
C THR A 81 -8.76 -7.59 -2.14
N ARG A 82 -8.81 -8.28 -0.99
CA ARG A 82 -9.63 -7.85 0.15
C ARG A 82 -8.83 -7.65 1.42
N VAL A 83 -8.04 -8.65 1.82
CA VAL A 83 -7.35 -8.60 3.12
C VAL A 83 -6.20 -7.61 3.08
N ALA A 84 -5.30 -7.73 2.11
CA ALA A 84 -4.16 -6.83 1.95
C ALA A 84 -4.60 -5.38 1.70
N GLN A 85 -5.68 -5.17 0.94
CA GLN A 85 -6.27 -3.85 0.73
C GLN A 85 -6.74 -3.22 2.05
N LYS A 86 -7.48 -3.97 2.87
CA LYS A 86 -7.94 -3.47 4.17
C LYS A 86 -6.79 -3.19 5.14
N ILE A 87 -5.78 -4.07 5.18
CA ILE A 87 -4.61 -3.86 6.06
C ILE A 87 -3.82 -2.62 5.61
N SER A 88 -3.67 -2.41 4.30
CA SER A 88 -2.97 -1.24 3.75
C SER A 88 -3.67 0.10 4.05
N GLN A 89 -4.94 0.07 4.44
CA GLN A 89 -5.69 1.27 4.85
C GLN A 89 -5.52 1.61 6.34
N VAL A 90 -4.89 0.72 7.13
CA VAL A 90 -4.65 0.96 8.55
C VAL A 90 -3.54 1.98 8.71
N THR A 91 -3.79 3.03 9.50
CA THR A 91 -2.79 4.06 9.80
C THR A 91 -1.53 3.44 10.41
N GLY A 92 -0.37 3.77 9.83
CA GLY A 92 0.92 3.24 10.25
C GLY A 92 1.35 1.96 9.53
N VAL A 93 0.50 1.37 8.69
CA VAL A 93 0.92 0.29 7.79
C VAL A 93 1.58 0.90 6.56
N GLY A 94 2.87 0.66 6.41
CA GLY A 94 3.63 1.11 5.26
C GLY A 94 3.54 0.16 4.07
N LEU A 95 3.86 -1.12 4.28
CA LEU A 95 3.95 -2.12 3.21
C LEU A 95 3.28 -3.42 3.65
N VAL A 96 2.42 -3.95 2.78
CA VAL A 96 1.86 -5.30 2.90
C VAL A 96 2.38 -6.13 1.74
N THR A 97 3.06 -7.22 2.05
CA THR A 97 3.50 -8.20 1.06
C THR A 97 2.72 -9.49 1.23
N LEU A 98 2.35 -10.12 0.11
CA LEU A 98 1.87 -11.49 0.12
C LEU A 98 3.05 -12.44 -0.06
N ALA A 99 3.15 -13.42 0.82
CA ALA A 99 4.05 -14.55 0.66
C ALA A 99 3.21 -15.76 0.24
N GLY A 100 3.26 -16.10 -1.05
CA GLY A 100 2.50 -17.19 -1.64
C GLY A 100 3.08 -17.58 -3.00
N ASP A 101 3.27 -18.87 -3.23
CA ASP A 101 3.96 -19.43 -4.41
C ASP A 101 3.06 -19.49 -5.67
N ASN A 102 1.88 -18.84 -5.65
CA ASN A 102 0.99 -18.78 -6.81
C ASN A 102 0.58 -17.35 -7.18
N ALA A 103 1.41 -16.37 -6.83
CA ALA A 103 1.36 -15.05 -7.45
C ALA A 103 1.56 -15.26 -8.95
N ARG A 104 0.44 -15.22 -9.68
CA ARG A 104 0.25 -15.56 -11.09
C ARG A 104 1.56 -15.64 -11.87
N GLY A 105 1.98 -16.87 -12.18
CA GLY A 105 2.89 -17.11 -13.27
C GLY A 105 2.39 -16.37 -14.51
N ALA A 106 3.15 -15.36 -14.92
CA ALA A 106 3.22 -14.75 -16.24
C ALA A 106 1.96 -14.85 -17.11
N ARG A 107 1.21 -13.75 -17.20
CA ARG A 107 0.59 -13.31 -18.46
C ARG A 107 0.63 -11.80 -18.57
#